data_AF-A0A3P7ZUR2-F1
#
_entry.id   AF-A0A3P7ZUR2-F1
#
_cell.length_a   1.000
_cell.length_b   1.000
_cell.length_c   1.000
_cell.angle_alpha   90.00
_cell.angle_beta   90.00
_cell.angle_gamma   90.00
#
_symmetry.space_group_name_H-M   'P 1'
#
loop_
_entity.id
_entity.type
_entity.pdbx_description
1 polymer ?
#
loop_
_entity_poly.entity_id
_entity_poly.type
_entity_poly.pdbx_seq_one_letter_code
_entity_poly.pdbx_strand_id
1 'polypeptide(L)'
;MQSIVEKCQTKDLTILMGGFNVKVGMDNTGYEDIMGRYGLGERNENGERFANLCAFNKLVIGGTIFPHKRIHKTTWTSPDHTTQNQIDHICINKTFRRTIEDVRTKRGADIASDHHLLVSKMKLKLKELTLTLSLSPGDRLDHEDVKI
;
A
#
# COMPACT_ATOMS: atom_id res chain seq x y z
N MET A 1 -6.27 11.15 -8.57
CA MET A 1 -5.71 9.84 -8.15
C MET A 1 -5.71 8.85 -9.32
N GLN A 2 -6.85 8.61 -9.98
CA GLN A 2 -6.94 7.68 -11.12
C GLN A 2 -5.88 7.91 -12.21
N SER A 3 -5.75 9.13 -12.72
CA SER A 3 -4.76 9.50 -13.73
C SER A 3 -3.29 9.34 -13.32
N ILE A 4 -3.00 9.20 -12.02
CA ILE A 4 -1.67 8.94 -11.50
C ILE A 4 -1.42 7.44 -11.50
N VAL A 5 -2.39 6.65 -11.03
CA VAL A 5 -2.30 5.18 -11.00
C VAL A 5 -2.17 4.61 -12.41
N GLU A 6 -2.85 5.21 -13.39
CA GLU A 6 -2.77 4.81 -14.81
C GLU A 6 -1.39 5.02 -15.44
N LYS A 7 -0.57 5.93 -14.88
CA LYS A 7 0.80 6.14 -15.36
C LYS A 7 1.77 5.08 -14.86
N CYS A 8 1.40 4.31 -13.83
CA CYS A 8 2.24 3.25 -13.30
C CYS A 8 2.21 2.04 -14.24
N GLN A 9 3.38 1.49 -14.57
CA GLN A 9 3.44 0.28 -15.38
C GLN A 9 2.86 -0.91 -14.61
N THR A 10 2.01 -1.69 -15.26
CA THR A 10 1.32 -2.83 -14.61
C THR A 10 2.26 -3.94 -14.16
N LYS A 11 3.47 -4.00 -14.73
CA LYS A 11 4.51 -4.99 -14.41
C LYS A 11 5.34 -4.62 -13.18
N ASP A 12 5.37 -3.33 -12.82
CA ASP A 12 6.15 -2.86 -11.69
C ASP A 12 5.39 -3.06 -10.37
N LEU A 13 6.12 -3.07 -9.27
CA LEU A 13 5.53 -3.02 -7.94
C LEU A 13 4.97 -1.62 -7.70
N THR A 14 3.64 -1.51 -7.58
CA THR A 14 2.96 -0.25 -7.25
C THR A 14 2.41 -0.33 -5.84
N ILE A 15 2.78 0.66 -5.02
CA ILE A 15 2.25 0.85 -3.66
C ILE A 15 1.52 2.20 -3.63
N LEU A 16 0.24 2.17 -3.32
CA LEU A 16 -0.56 3.36 -3.02
C LEU A 16 -0.74 3.44 -1.51
N MET A 17 -0.25 4.49 -0.86
CA MET A 17 -0.32 4.63 0.59
C MET A 17 -0.63 6.05 1.03
N GLY A 18 -1.35 6.19 2.14
CA GLY A 18 -1.61 7.49 2.76
C GLY A 18 -2.92 7.55 3.55
N GLY A 19 -3.16 8.72 4.14
CA GLY A 19 -4.40 9.08 4.82
C GLY A 19 -5.41 9.62 3.82
N PHE A 20 -6.33 8.77 3.39
CA PHE A 20 -7.32 9.12 2.36
C PHE A 20 -8.65 9.59 2.96
N ASN A 21 -8.80 9.54 4.29
CA ASN A 21 -10.07 9.78 4.99
C ASN A 21 -11.21 8.87 4.48
N VAL A 22 -10.88 7.62 4.16
CA VAL A 22 -11.82 6.62 3.62
C VAL A 22 -12.02 5.47 4.58
N LYS A 23 -13.27 5.07 4.78
CA LYS A 23 -13.61 3.87 5.57
C LYS A 23 -14.09 2.81 4.60
N VAL A 24 -13.29 1.77 4.40
CA VAL A 24 -13.62 0.67 3.48
C VAL A 24 -14.48 -0.41 4.12
N GLY A 25 -14.43 -0.51 5.46
CA GLY A 25 -15.21 -1.43 6.27
C GLY A 25 -14.79 -2.90 6.15
N MET A 26 -15.59 -3.78 6.75
CA MET A 26 -15.37 -5.23 6.76
C MET A 26 -16.14 -6.01 5.70
N ASP A 27 -17.26 -5.45 5.22
CA ASP A 27 -17.99 -6.03 4.10
C ASP A 27 -17.12 -5.94 2.85
N ASN A 28 -16.93 -7.06 2.17
CA ASN A 28 -16.14 -7.15 0.95
C ASN A 28 -16.95 -7.72 -0.22
N THR A 29 -18.28 -7.76 -0.10
CA THR A 29 -19.18 -8.25 -1.15
C THR A 29 -18.95 -7.48 -2.45
N GLY A 30 -18.64 -8.18 -3.54
CA GLY A 30 -18.30 -7.60 -4.84
C GLY A 30 -16.88 -7.05 -4.98
N TYR A 31 -16.08 -7.12 -3.91
CA TYR A 31 -14.70 -6.64 -3.82
C TYR A 31 -13.74 -7.72 -3.30
N GLU A 32 -14.12 -9.00 -3.32
CA GLU A 32 -13.39 -10.12 -2.70
C GLU A 32 -11.97 -10.30 -3.27
N ASP A 33 -11.78 -9.83 -4.50
CA ASP A 33 -10.53 -9.87 -5.22
C ASP A 33 -9.47 -8.87 -4.72
N ILE A 34 -9.90 -7.80 -4.09
CA ILE A 34 -9.06 -6.67 -3.65
C ILE A 34 -9.18 -6.36 -2.16
N MET A 35 -10.23 -6.86 -1.49
CA MET A 35 -10.50 -6.65 -0.08
C MET A 35 -10.67 -7.97 0.66
N GLY A 36 -10.06 -8.04 1.85
CA GLY A 36 -10.39 -9.05 2.84
C GLY A 36 -11.54 -8.59 3.75
N ARG A 37 -11.86 -9.42 4.74
CA ARG A 37 -12.99 -9.19 5.66
C ARG A 37 -12.56 -8.60 7.01
N TYR A 38 -11.30 -8.19 7.13
CA TYR A 38 -10.72 -7.76 8.40
C TYR A 38 -10.58 -6.24 8.51
N GLY A 39 -11.16 -5.46 7.60
CA GLY A 39 -11.26 -4.00 7.78
C GLY A 39 -12.07 -3.61 9.02
N LEU A 40 -12.04 -2.32 9.37
CA LEU A 40 -12.71 -1.78 10.55
C LEU A 40 -13.95 -0.96 10.19
N GLY A 41 -15.07 -1.24 10.85
CA GLY A 41 -16.30 -0.45 10.77
C GLY A 41 -17.09 -0.67 9.48
N GLU A 42 -17.98 0.29 9.21
CA GLU A 42 -18.82 0.32 8.01
C GLU A 42 -18.21 1.18 6.92
N ARG A 43 -18.51 0.81 5.68
CA ARG A 43 -18.03 1.53 4.50
C ARG A 43 -18.78 2.87 4.37
N ASN A 44 -18.05 3.96 4.15
CA ASN A 44 -18.65 5.26 3.80
C ASN A 44 -18.61 5.51 2.28
N GLU A 45 -19.26 6.56 1.80
CA GLU A 45 -19.30 6.90 0.37
C GLU A 45 -17.89 7.05 -0.24
N ASN A 46 -16.97 7.68 0.48
CA ASN A 46 -15.58 7.80 0.04
C ASN A 46 -14.87 6.43 0.01
N GLY A 47 -15.21 5.55 0.94
CA GLY A 47 -14.76 4.16 0.96
C GLY A 47 -15.24 3.37 -0.24
N GLU A 48 -16.48 3.58 -0.68
CA GLU A 48 -17.03 2.97 -1.90
C GLU A 48 -16.28 3.47 -3.14
N ARG A 49 -16.06 4.77 -3.26
CA ARG A 49 -15.27 5.35 -4.37
C ARG A 49 -13.83 4.82 -4.37
N PHE A 50 -13.22 4.67 -3.19
CA PHE A 50 -11.88 4.13 -3.04
C PHE A 50 -11.80 2.63 -3.37
N ALA A 51 -12.79 1.84 -2.95
CA ALA A 51 -12.91 0.42 -3.29
C ALA A 51 -13.08 0.25 -4.80
N ASN A 52 -13.91 1.07 -5.45
CA ASN A 52 -14.07 1.10 -6.91
C ASN A 52 -12.76 1.44 -7.64
N LEU A 53 -12.03 2.46 -7.18
CA LEU A 53 -10.71 2.80 -7.72
C LEU A 53 -9.74 1.62 -7.56
N CYS A 54 -9.72 0.98 -6.39
CA CYS A 54 -8.86 -0.17 -6.15
C CYS A 54 -9.24 -1.38 -7.01
N ALA A 55 -10.54 -1.67 -7.17
CA ALA A 55 -11.03 -2.74 -8.03
C ALA A 55 -10.65 -2.50 -9.49
N PHE A 56 -10.91 -1.29 -10.00
CA PHE A 56 -10.60 -0.91 -11.38
C PHE A 56 -9.11 -1.06 -11.70
N ASN A 57 -8.24 -0.61 -10.80
CA ASN A 57 -6.79 -0.66 -10.97
C ASN A 57 -6.13 -1.93 -10.42
N LYS A 58 -6.92 -2.92 -9.98
CA LYS A 58 -6.43 -4.18 -9.39
C LYS A 58 -5.46 -3.95 -8.23
N LEU A 59 -5.79 -3.04 -7.31
CA LEU A 59 -5.04 -2.75 -6.08
C LEU A 59 -5.71 -3.46 -4.90
N VAL A 60 -4.95 -4.27 -4.17
CA VAL A 60 -5.39 -4.96 -2.96
C VAL A 60 -5.21 -4.05 -1.75
N ILE A 61 -6.26 -3.89 -0.93
CA ILE A 61 -6.28 -3.04 0.27
C ILE A 61 -5.71 -3.82 1.46
N GLY A 62 -4.41 -3.68 1.71
CA GLY A 62 -3.64 -4.52 2.63
C GLY A 62 -4.19 -4.53 4.06
N GLY A 63 -4.67 -3.38 4.56
CA GLY A 63 -5.26 -3.25 5.90
C GLY A 63 -6.54 -4.06 6.15
N THR A 64 -7.09 -4.70 5.12
CA THR A 64 -8.29 -5.56 5.21
C THR A 64 -7.98 -7.06 5.13
N ILE A 65 -6.73 -7.44 4.81
CA ILE A 65 -6.34 -8.82 4.44
C ILE A 65 -6.05 -9.70 5.65
N PHE A 66 -5.44 -9.14 6.69
CA PHE A 66 -4.91 -9.90 7.81
C PHE A 66 -5.79 -9.78 9.07
N PRO A 67 -6.03 -10.89 9.79
CA PRO A 67 -6.78 -10.86 11.04
C PRO A 67 -5.94 -10.19 12.15
N HIS A 68 -6.44 -9.08 12.67
CA HIS A 68 -5.83 -8.37 13.79
C HIS A 68 -6.85 -7.93 14.84
N LYS A 69 -6.35 -7.68 16.06
CA LYS A 69 -7.12 -6.95 17.08
C LYS A 69 -7.38 -5.51 16.60
N ARG A 70 -8.51 -4.92 16.98
CA ARG A 70 -8.90 -3.53 16.63
C ARG A 70 -7.76 -2.52 16.83
N ILE A 71 -7.03 -2.68 17.93
CA ILE A 71 -5.89 -1.85 18.31
C ILE A 71 -4.77 -1.77 17.25
N HIS A 72 -4.66 -2.78 16.39
CA HIS A 72 -3.66 -2.86 15.32
C HIS A 72 -4.26 -2.56 13.92
N LYS A 73 -5.53 -2.13 13.87
CA LYS A 73 -6.24 -1.71 12.65
C LYS A 73 -6.58 -0.23 12.66
N THR A 74 -6.84 0.32 13.84
CA THR A 74 -7.11 1.74 14.04
C THR A 74 -5.88 2.56 13.65
N THR A 75 -6.06 3.44 12.66
CA THR A 75 -5.03 4.34 12.15
C THR A 75 -5.20 5.76 12.65
N TRP A 76 -6.39 6.12 13.15
CA TRP A 76 -6.69 7.43 13.70
C TRP A 76 -7.57 7.32 14.94
N THR A 77 -7.31 8.15 15.94
CA THR A 77 -8.13 8.29 17.15
C THR A 77 -8.47 9.75 17.36
N SER A 78 -9.73 10.05 17.65
CA SER A 78 -10.14 11.43 17.92
C SER A 78 -9.42 12.02 19.15
N PRO A 79 -9.28 13.35 19.24
CA PRO A 79 -8.62 14.01 20.38
C PRO A 79 -9.27 13.70 21.75
N ASP A 80 -10.58 13.44 21.76
CA ASP A 80 -11.34 13.04 22.96
C ASP A 80 -11.24 11.52 23.27
N HIS A 81 -10.50 10.77 22.46
CA HIS A 81 -10.31 9.32 22.52
C HIS A 81 -11.57 8.46 22.40
N THR A 82 -12.71 9.03 21.99
CA THR A 82 -13.98 8.30 21.87
C THR A 82 -14.13 7.56 20.55
N THR A 83 -13.56 8.11 19.47
CA THR A 83 -13.73 7.62 18.10
C THR A 83 -12.42 7.06 17.57
N GLN A 84 -12.50 5.91 16.91
CA GLN A 84 -11.35 5.22 16.32
C GLN A 84 -11.71 4.74 14.93
N ASN A 85 -10.90 5.11 13.93
CA ASN A 85 -11.15 4.78 12.53
C ASN A 85 -9.92 4.15 11.85
N GLN A 86 -10.18 3.44 10.75
CA GLN A 86 -9.16 3.00 9.80
C GLN A 86 -9.32 3.86 8.53
N ILE A 87 -8.54 4.93 8.44
CA ILE A 87 -8.63 5.95 7.37
C ILE A 87 -7.33 6.12 6.58
N ASP A 88 -6.25 5.52 7.08
CA ASP A 88 -4.98 5.38 6.39
C ASP A 88 -4.90 3.99 5.78
N HIS A 89 -4.45 3.89 4.54
CA HIS A 89 -4.42 2.62 3.81
C HIS A 89 -3.09 2.44 3.11
N ILE A 90 -2.68 1.17 3.01
CA ILE A 90 -1.60 0.72 2.13
C ILE A 90 -2.24 -0.27 1.16
N CYS A 91 -2.11 0.03 -0.13
CA CYS A 91 -2.61 -0.79 -1.22
C CYS A 91 -1.45 -1.22 -2.10
N ILE A 92 -1.54 -2.43 -2.65
CA ILE A 92 -0.51 -3.02 -3.50
C ILE A 92 -1.18 -3.60 -4.75
N ASN A 93 -0.54 -3.50 -5.91
CA ASN A 93 -1.08 -4.16 -7.10
C ASN A 93 -1.21 -5.68 -6.92
N LYS A 94 -2.32 -6.23 -7.44
CA LYS A 94 -2.77 -7.62 -7.22
C LYS A 94 -1.71 -8.65 -7.59
N THR A 95 -0.92 -8.38 -8.63
CA THR A 95 0.22 -9.21 -9.07
C THR A 95 1.21 -9.45 -7.93
N PHE A 96 1.52 -8.43 -7.13
CA PHE A 96 2.48 -8.49 -6.04
C PHE A 96 1.82 -8.74 -4.68
N ARG A 97 0.51 -9.04 -4.63
CA ARG A 97 -0.19 -9.26 -3.35
C ARG A 97 0.47 -10.29 -2.44
N ARG A 98 1.17 -11.27 -2.99
CA ARG A 98 1.82 -12.35 -2.22
C ARG A 98 3.11 -11.90 -1.54
N THR A 99 3.62 -10.72 -1.89
CA THR A 99 4.80 -10.13 -1.27
C THR A 99 4.48 -9.47 0.07
N ILE A 100 3.22 -9.10 0.31
CA ILE A 100 2.78 -8.52 1.57
C ILE A 100 2.55 -9.64 2.59
N GLU A 101 3.24 -9.56 3.72
CA GLU A 101 3.15 -10.54 4.81
C GLU A 101 2.26 -10.05 5.96
N ASP A 102 2.16 -8.73 6.14
CA ASP A 102 1.40 -8.12 7.23
C ASP A 102 1.10 -6.64 6.92
N VAL A 103 -0.04 -6.13 7.37
CA VAL A 103 -0.36 -4.68 7.36
C VAL A 103 -1.07 -4.32 8.64
N ARG A 104 -0.44 -3.51 9.48
CA ARG A 104 -0.95 -3.19 10.82
C ARG A 104 -0.43 -1.87 11.36
N THR A 105 -1.16 -1.32 12.31
CA THR A 105 -0.73 -0.15 13.05
C THR A 105 0.19 -0.50 14.23
N LYS A 106 1.21 0.33 14.43
CA LYS A 106 2.20 0.21 15.50
C LYS A 106 1.88 1.21 16.61
N ARG A 107 1.04 0.78 17.56
CA ARG A 107 0.60 1.61 18.70
C ARG A 107 1.70 2.04 19.66
N GLY A 108 2.83 1.34 19.68
CA GLY A 108 3.97 1.70 20.53
C GLY A 108 4.91 2.73 19.91
N ALA A 109 4.66 3.17 18.67
CA ALA A 109 5.44 4.23 18.06
C ALA A 109 4.87 5.59 18.49
N ASP A 110 5.69 6.41 19.13
CA ASP A 110 5.34 7.80 19.39
C ASP A 110 5.66 8.64 18.15
N ILE A 111 4.63 9.22 17.55
CA ILE A 111 4.73 10.06 16.35
C ILE A 111 4.11 11.46 16.54
N ALA A 112 3.78 11.83 17.78
CA ALA A 112 3.16 13.13 18.12
C ALA A 112 1.98 13.52 17.21
N SER A 113 1.10 12.55 16.89
CA SER A 113 -0.07 12.72 16.03
C SER A 113 -1.27 11.96 16.60
N ASP A 114 -2.47 12.39 16.23
CA ASP A 114 -3.73 11.67 16.42
C ASP A 114 -3.85 10.43 15.50
N HIS A 115 -2.98 10.34 14.48
CA HIS A 115 -2.76 9.14 13.70
C HIS A 115 -1.79 8.18 14.39
N HIS A 116 -1.92 6.89 14.06
CA HIS A 116 -0.98 5.83 14.42
C HIS A 116 -0.18 5.41 13.18
N LEU A 117 1.10 5.11 13.38
CA LEU A 117 1.96 4.61 12.30
C LEU A 117 1.41 3.30 11.70
N LEU A 118 1.01 3.34 10.43
CA LEU A 118 0.62 2.18 9.64
C LEU A 118 1.84 1.57 8.95
N VAL A 119 2.07 0.28 9.14
CA VAL A 119 3.24 -0.42 8.61
C VAL A 119 2.81 -1.60 7.75
N SER A 120 3.46 -1.77 6.60
CA SER A 120 3.42 -2.96 5.77
C SER A 120 4.72 -3.75 5.92
N LYS A 121 4.62 -5.06 6.15
CA LYS A 121 5.75 -5.99 6.09
C LYS A 121 5.74 -6.67 4.72
N MET A 122 6.84 -6.58 3.99
CA MET A 122 6.94 -7.10 2.63
C MET A 122 8.18 -7.96 2.43
N LYS A 123 8.06 -9.00 1.60
CA LYS A 123 9.14 -9.86 1.15
C LYS A 123 9.24 -9.83 -0.37
N LEU A 124 10.27 -9.17 -0.88
CA LEU A 124 10.53 -9.01 -2.31
C LEU A 124 11.63 -9.97 -2.77
N LYS A 125 11.46 -10.51 -3.98
CA LYS A 125 12.53 -11.21 -4.71
C LYS A 125 12.96 -10.30 -5.84
N LEU A 126 14.13 -9.67 -5.68
CA LEU A 126 14.69 -8.80 -6.69
C LEU A 126 15.56 -9.61 -7.64
N LYS A 127 15.51 -9.28 -8.93
CA LYS A 127 16.43 -9.83 -9.91
C LYS A 127 17.69 -8.96 -9.89
N GLU A 128 18.85 -9.61 -9.85
CA GLU A 128 20.13 -8.92 -10.05
C GLU A 128 20.19 -8.39 -11.50
N LEU A 129 20.41 -7.10 -11.64
CA LEU A 129 20.64 -6.45 -12.93
C LEU A 129 22.15 -6.38 -13.17
N THR A 130 22.67 -7.34 -13.93
CA THR A 130 24.03 -7.23 -14.47
C THR A 130 23.96 -6.36 -15.72
N LEU A 131 24.42 -5.12 -15.62
CA LEU A 131 24.66 -4.28 -16.79
C LEU A 131 25.91 -4.81 -17.49
N THR A 132 25.73 -5.61 -18.54
CA THR A 132 26.84 -5.92 -19.44
C THR A 132 27.12 -4.66 -20.25
N LEU A 133 28.10 -3.86 -19.81
CA LEU A 133 28.72 -2.89 -20.69
C LEU A 133 29.39 -3.71 -21.80
N SER A 134 28.82 -3.66 -23.01
CA SER A 134 29.48 -4.17 -24.21
C SER A 134 30.61 -3.20 -24.56
N LEU A 135 31.68 -3.18 -23.74
CA LEU A 135 32.94 -2.58 -24.16
C LEU A 135 33.55 -3.55 -25.15
N SER A 136 33.69 -3.08 -26.39
CA SER A 136 34.44 -3.80 -27.39
C SER A 136 35.94 -3.77 -27.01
N PRO A 137 36.74 -4.77 -27.37
CA PRO A 137 38.17 -4.78 -27.03
C PRO A 137 38.87 -3.56 -27.65
N GLY A 138 39.10 -2.51 -26.85
CA GLY A 138 39.73 -1.26 -27.29
C GLY A 138 39.09 0.02 -26.76
N ASP A 139 37.88 -0.04 -26.20
CA ASP A 139 37.20 1.14 -25.67
C ASP A 139 37.89 1.62 -24.36
N ARG A 140 38.47 2.82 -24.38
CA ARG A 140 38.93 3.50 -23.17
C ARG A 140 37.74 4.14 -22.48
N LEU A 141 37.66 3.96 -21.16
CA LEU A 141 36.68 4.67 -20.34
C LEU A 141 37.10 6.13 -20.24
N ASP A 142 36.34 6.99 -20.90
CA ASP A 142 36.51 8.42 -20.79
C ASP A 142 35.77 8.89 -19.54
N HIS A 143 36.34 9.86 -18.83
CA HIS A 143 35.87 10.30 -17.51
C HIS A 143 34.43 10.89 -17.50
N GLU A 144 33.79 10.99 -18.66
CA GLU A 144 32.44 11.54 -18.88
C GLU A 144 31.32 10.48 -18.99
N ASP A 145 31.65 9.18 -19.09
CA ASP A 145 30.65 8.12 -19.27
C ASP A 145 29.93 7.68 -17.98
N VAL A 146 30.35 8.21 -16.83
CA VAL A 146 29.64 8.02 -15.55
C VAL A 146 28.74 9.23 -15.31
N LYS A 147 27.57 9.24 -15.95
CA LYS A 147 26.46 10.09 -15.51
C LYS A 147 25.62 9.33 -14.49
N ILE A 148 25.69 9.81 -13.25
CA ILE A 148 24.91 9.37 -12.08
C ILE A 148 23.43 9.68 -12.31
#